data_AF-A0A149V4T7-F1
#
_entry.id   AF-A0A149V4T7-F1
#
_cell.length_a   1.000
_cell.length_b   1.000
_cell.length_c   1.000
_cell.angle_alpha   90.00
_cell.angle_beta   90.00
_cell.angle_gamma   90.00
#
_symmetry.space_group_name_H-M   'P 1'
#
loop_
_entity.id
_entity.type
_entity.pdbx_description
1 polymer ?
#
loop_
_entity_poly.entity_id
_entity_poly.type
_entity_poly.pdbx_seq_one_letter_code
_entity_poly.pdbx_strand_id
1 'polypeptide(L)'
;MLTDVQLRRLTPREKPYKLSDTGGLFILVQTGGSRLWRMKYRFGGKEKLLSFGAYPEVTLAAAREARDQARAEIRAGRDPSLTRRQRQAEAKRVDKQLRHVGEKWMEAQSARWTARHAEDVRTSLERLAWPDLGHIDLDDITPPMVLETIKKIEARRAKETARRVRQRLSAIFLFGMAHGLGTHDPASVIKGALAPLKKGRQPAIVDLEELRHLFHEVEA
;
A
#
# COMPACT_ATOMS: atom_id res chain seq x y z
N MET A 1 35.37 22.35 -1.21
CA MET A 1 34.91 22.43 0.19
C MET A 1 34.92 23.89 0.59
N LEU A 2 33.85 24.40 1.20
CA LEU A 2 33.71 25.81 1.58
C LEU A 2 34.52 26.15 2.84
N THR A 3 34.94 27.42 2.95
CA THR A 3 35.58 28.01 4.14
C THR A 3 34.78 29.22 4.65
N ASP A 4 34.90 29.55 5.94
CA ASP A 4 34.16 30.70 6.51
C ASP A 4 34.56 32.03 5.87
N VAL A 5 35.84 32.17 5.47
CA VAL A 5 36.32 33.35 4.73
C VAL A 5 35.59 33.52 3.40
N GLN A 6 35.36 32.42 2.66
CA GLN A 6 34.60 32.46 1.41
C GLN A 6 33.15 32.87 1.68
N LEU A 7 32.53 32.39 2.75
CA LEU A 7 31.15 32.69 3.11
C LEU A 7 30.92 34.17 3.47
N ARG A 8 31.87 34.77 4.20
CA ARG A 8 31.82 36.20 4.55
C ARG A 8 31.89 37.12 3.33
N ARG A 9 32.59 36.69 2.28
CA ARG A 9 32.77 37.44 1.02
C ARG A 9 31.62 37.27 0.02
N LEU A 10 30.60 36.48 0.35
CA LEU A 10 29.46 36.28 -0.54
C LEU A 10 28.62 37.55 -0.65
N THR A 11 28.43 38.01 -1.87
CA THR A 11 27.57 39.15 -2.20
C THR A 11 26.33 38.70 -2.97
N PRO A 12 25.19 39.41 -2.83
CA PRO A 12 24.01 39.16 -3.65
C PRO A 12 24.32 39.41 -5.14
N ARG A 13 23.59 38.73 -6.03
CA ARG A 13 23.66 38.90 -7.48
C ARG A 13 22.25 39.10 -8.03
N GLU A 14 22.14 39.44 -9.31
CA GLU A 14 20.85 39.59 -10.02
C GLU A 14 20.00 38.31 -10.04
N LYS A 15 20.63 37.13 -9.88
CA LYS A 15 19.94 35.84 -9.80
C LYS A 15 20.45 35.03 -8.62
N PRO A 16 19.59 34.24 -7.94
CA PRO A 16 20.03 33.35 -6.87
C PRO A 16 21.09 32.37 -7.38
N TYR A 17 22.10 32.12 -6.58
CA TYR A 17 23.17 31.19 -6.94
C TYR A 17 23.55 30.32 -5.74
N LYS A 18 24.06 29.12 -6.05
CA LYS A 18 24.47 28.13 -5.05
C LYS A 18 25.98 27.97 -5.05
N LEU A 19 26.56 27.84 -3.87
CA LEU A 19 27.92 27.31 -3.72
C LEU A 19 27.87 25.98 -2.98
N SER A 20 28.36 24.94 -3.63
CA SER A 20 28.35 23.59 -3.10
C SER A 20 29.45 23.39 -2.05
N ASP A 21 29.10 22.69 -0.99
CA ASP A 21 30.04 22.03 -0.08
C ASP A 21 30.00 20.51 -0.31
N THR A 22 30.28 19.70 0.70
CA THR A 22 30.37 18.24 0.59
C THR A 22 29.06 17.55 1.00
N GLY A 23 28.81 16.36 0.43
CA GLY A 23 27.66 15.53 0.81
C GLY A 23 26.30 16.12 0.46
N GLY A 24 26.22 16.89 -0.63
CA GLY A 24 24.97 17.52 -1.10
C GLY A 24 24.59 18.80 -0.37
N LEU A 25 25.34 19.21 0.66
CA LEU A 25 25.21 20.51 1.33
C LEU A 25 25.67 21.63 0.39
N PHE A 26 24.96 22.74 0.39
CA PHE A 26 25.32 23.97 -0.31
C PHE A 26 24.72 25.18 0.41
N ILE A 27 25.29 26.36 0.17
CA ILE A 27 24.67 27.62 0.57
C ILE A 27 24.00 28.25 -0.65
N LEU A 28 22.74 28.64 -0.49
CA LEU A 28 21.96 29.38 -1.48
C LEU A 28 21.99 30.86 -1.13
N VAL A 29 22.57 31.68 -2.00
CA VAL A 29 22.56 33.14 -1.87
C VAL A 29 21.39 33.68 -2.69
N GLN A 30 20.44 34.33 -2.03
CA GLN A 30 19.32 34.98 -2.70
C GLN A 30 19.69 36.38 -3.18
N THR A 31 18.92 36.91 -4.12
CA THR A 31 19.05 38.28 -4.64
C THR A 31 18.91 39.35 -3.54
N GLY A 32 18.08 39.08 -2.53
CA GLY A 32 17.92 39.92 -1.34
C GLY A 32 19.02 39.76 -0.28
N GLY A 33 20.07 38.99 -0.56
CA GLY A 33 21.23 38.83 0.33
C GLY A 33 21.10 37.82 1.46
N SER A 34 19.94 37.18 1.60
CA SER A 34 19.81 36.02 2.49
C SER A 34 20.70 34.86 1.99
N ARG A 35 21.32 34.16 2.93
CA ARG A 35 22.23 33.04 2.66
C ARG A 35 21.72 31.83 3.41
N LEU A 36 21.21 30.82 2.70
CA LEU A 36 20.47 29.71 3.29
C LEU A 36 21.23 28.40 3.11
N TRP A 37 21.47 27.69 4.21
CA TRP A 37 22.01 26.34 4.17
C TRP A 37 20.97 25.34 3.71
N ARG A 38 21.29 24.58 2.67
CA ARG A 38 20.42 23.53 2.13
C ARG A 38 21.21 22.28 1.77
N MET A 39 20.57 21.12 1.89
CA MET A 39 21.11 19.85 1.40
C MET A 39 20.19 19.26 0.35
N LYS A 40 20.76 18.92 -0.79
CA LYS A 40 20.10 18.14 -1.84
C LYS A 40 20.31 16.64 -1.57
N TYR A 41 19.23 15.87 -1.58
CA TYR A 41 19.28 14.42 -1.35
C TYR A 41 18.21 13.68 -2.17
N ARG A 42 18.25 12.35 -2.18
CA ARG A 42 17.20 11.50 -2.75
C ARG A 42 16.63 10.59 -1.68
N PHE A 43 15.32 10.42 -1.68
CA PHE A 43 14.61 9.50 -0.80
C PHE A 43 13.35 8.99 -1.50
N GLY A 44 13.13 7.67 -1.49
CA GLY A 44 12.00 7.04 -2.19
C GLY A 44 11.98 7.34 -3.70
N GLY A 45 13.13 7.30 -4.37
CA GLY A 45 13.27 7.60 -5.80
C GLY A 45 13.15 9.09 -6.19
N LYS A 46 12.70 9.95 -5.27
CA LYS A 46 12.49 11.39 -5.52
C LYS A 46 13.64 12.22 -4.98
N GLU A 47 13.96 13.28 -5.72
CA GLU A 47 14.91 14.30 -5.28
C GLU A 47 14.23 15.29 -4.33
N LYS A 48 14.89 15.62 -3.22
CA LYS A 48 14.38 16.49 -2.16
C LYS A 48 15.43 17.49 -1.69
N LEU A 49 14.97 18.57 -1.06
CA LEU A 49 15.78 19.62 -0.48
C LEU A 49 15.45 19.76 1.01
N LEU A 50 16.49 19.74 1.84
CA LEU A 50 16.41 19.98 3.28
C LEU A 50 17.02 21.35 3.59
N SER A 51 16.41 22.11 4.50
CA SER A 51 16.89 23.43 4.93
C SER A 51 17.46 23.34 6.33
N PHE A 52 18.59 23.99 6.59
CA PHE A 52 19.25 24.00 7.91
C PHE A 52 19.27 25.37 8.59
N GLY A 53 18.79 26.42 7.92
CA GLY A 53 18.76 27.78 8.48
C GLY A 53 19.60 28.77 7.67
N ALA A 54 19.70 30.00 8.17
CA ALA A 54 20.42 31.08 7.50
C ALA A 54 21.84 31.23 8.06
N TYR A 55 22.79 31.65 7.22
CA TYR A 55 24.10 32.13 7.66
C TYR A 55 24.02 33.65 7.93
N PRO A 56 24.61 34.17 9.02
CA PRO A 56 25.56 33.51 9.92
C PRO A 56 24.97 32.81 11.15
N GLU A 57 23.65 32.86 11.38
CA GLU A 57 22.99 32.23 12.55
C GLU A 57 23.36 30.74 12.67
N VAL A 58 23.39 30.05 11.53
CA VAL A 58 23.90 28.69 11.40
C VAL A 58 25.27 28.76 10.75
N THR A 59 26.28 28.39 11.53
CA THR A 59 27.68 28.37 11.08
C THR A 59 27.92 27.24 10.07
N LEU A 60 29.02 27.32 9.32
CA LEU A 60 29.43 26.25 8.41
C LEU A 60 29.61 24.91 9.15
N ALA A 61 30.13 24.93 10.37
CA ALA A 61 30.31 23.73 11.18
C ALA A 61 28.96 23.13 11.57
N ALA A 62 28.03 23.94 12.07
CA ALA A 62 26.68 23.50 12.41
C ALA A 62 25.91 22.96 11.20
N ALA A 63 26.06 23.59 10.02
CA ALA A 63 25.46 23.12 8.79
C ALA A 63 26.01 21.74 8.34
N ARG A 64 27.31 21.49 8.54
CA ARG A 64 27.93 20.17 8.26
C ARG A 64 27.46 19.10 9.23
N GLU A 65 27.33 19.44 10.51
CA GLU A 65 26.80 18.52 11.52
C GLU A 65 25.34 18.13 11.21
N ALA A 66 24.48 19.12 10.91
CA ALA A 66 23.09 18.88 10.52
C ALA A 66 22.98 18.03 9.24
N ARG A 67 23.88 18.23 8.27
CA ARG A 67 24.00 17.37 7.09
C ARG A 67 24.32 15.92 7.48
N ASP A 68 25.29 15.70 8.36
CA ASP A 68 25.72 14.35 8.73
C ASP A 68 24.63 13.59 9.49
N GLN A 69 23.89 14.28 10.36
CA GLN A 69 22.69 13.77 11.00
C GLN A 69 21.60 13.41 9.96
N ALA A 70 21.32 14.30 9.01
CA ALA A 70 20.34 14.04 7.95
C ALA A 70 20.75 12.84 7.06
N ARG A 71 22.04 12.68 6.77
CA ARG A 71 22.57 11.53 6.03
C ARG A 71 22.49 10.23 6.83
N ALA A 72 22.61 10.28 8.15
CA ALA A 72 22.38 9.11 9.00
C ALA A 72 20.92 8.67 8.97
N GLU A 73 19.97 9.62 9.02
CA GLU A 73 18.53 9.33 8.85
C GLU A 73 18.25 8.64 7.51
N ILE A 74 18.79 9.17 6.40
CA ILE A 74 18.62 8.58 5.06
C ILE A 74 19.17 7.15 5.01
N ARG A 75 20.35 6.90 5.60
CA ARG A 75 20.94 5.55 5.68
C ARG A 75 20.08 4.58 6.51
N ALA A 76 19.39 5.10 7.53
CA ALA A 76 18.42 4.34 8.31
C ALA A 76 17.05 4.20 7.62
N GLY A 77 16.92 4.59 6.34
CA GLY A 77 15.67 4.51 5.60
C GLY A 77 14.60 5.51 6.08
N ARG A 78 14.99 6.59 6.77
CA ARG A 78 14.08 7.62 7.28
C ARG A 78 14.26 8.93 6.52
N ASP A 79 13.16 9.59 6.17
CA ASP A 79 13.23 10.90 5.52
C ASP A 79 13.56 12.00 6.55
N PRO A 80 14.70 12.71 6.40
CA PRO A 80 15.09 13.75 7.35
C PRO A 80 14.20 15.00 7.29
N SER A 81 13.42 15.21 6.23
CA SER A 81 12.49 16.34 6.12
C SER A 81 11.25 16.19 7.00
N LEU A 82 10.93 14.97 7.43
CA LEU A 82 9.75 14.71 8.24
C LEU A 82 10.04 14.98 9.71
N THR A 83 9.17 15.77 10.33
CA THR A 83 9.14 15.96 11.79
C THR A 83 8.80 14.65 12.51
N ARG A 84 9.15 14.55 13.80
CA ARG A 84 8.78 13.36 14.62
C ARG A 84 7.27 13.06 14.55
N ARG A 85 6.43 14.10 14.58
CA ARG A 85 4.97 13.96 14.48
C ARG A 85 4.53 13.48 13.09
N GLN A 86 5.12 14.00 12.02
CA GLN A 86 4.83 13.53 10.65
C GLN A 86 5.30 12.09 10.43
N ARG A 87 6.48 11.70 10.95
CA ARG A 87 6.96 10.31 10.91
C ARG A 87 6.00 9.38 11.63
N GLN A 88 5.51 9.78 12.81
CA GLN A 88 4.49 9.00 13.52
C GLN A 88 3.18 8.94 12.74
N ALA A 89 2.75 10.01 12.07
CA ALA A 89 1.55 10.01 11.24
C ALA A 89 1.68 9.14 9.98
N GLU A 90 2.85 9.11 9.32
CA GLU A 90 3.12 8.23 8.19
C GLU A 90 3.26 6.76 8.60
N ALA A 91 3.95 6.48 9.72
CA ALA A 91 4.00 5.14 10.30
C ALA A 91 2.60 4.67 10.76
N LYS A 92 1.71 5.63 11.09
CA LYS A 92 0.30 5.41 11.39
C LYS A 92 -0.61 5.54 10.17
N ARG A 93 -0.10 5.71 8.94
CA ARG A 93 -0.95 5.55 7.75
C ARG A 93 -1.47 4.13 7.82
N VAL A 94 -2.74 4.02 8.21
CA VAL A 94 -3.38 2.73 8.30
C VAL A 94 -3.45 2.24 6.87
N ASP A 95 -2.73 1.18 6.58
CA ASP A 95 -2.81 0.54 5.28
C ASP A 95 -4.28 0.15 5.07
N LYS A 96 -4.89 0.81 4.08
CA LYS A 96 -6.30 0.65 3.71
C LYS A 96 -6.44 -0.30 2.54
N GLN A 97 -5.35 -0.92 2.08
CA GLN A 97 -5.41 -1.89 1.00
C GLN A 97 -6.29 -3.06 1.40
N LEU A 98 -7.10 -3.52 0.45
CA LEU A 98 -8.05 -4.60 0.68
C LEU A 98 -7.40 -5.86 1.24
N ARG A 99 -6.18 -6.20 0.76
CA ARG A 99 -5.44 -7.34 1.29
C ARG A 99 -5.10 -7.17 2.77
N HIS A 100 -4.55 -6.02 3.15
CA HIS A 100 -4.16 -5.75 4.54
C HIS A 100 -5.37 -5.77 5.48
N VAL A 101 -6.48 -5.16 5.07
CA VAL A 101 -7.74 -5.21 5.84
C VAL A 101 -8.28 -6.64 5.88
N GLY A 102 -8.16 -7.40 4.78
CA GLY A 102 -8.56 -8.80 4.69
C GLY A 102 -7.76 -9.71 5.61
N GLU A 103 -6.45 -9.50 5.73
CA GLU A 103 -5.59 -10.24 6.66
C GLU A 103 -5.99 -9.99 8.12
N LYS A 104 -6.24 -8.74 8.50
CA LYS A 104 -6.77 -8.38 9.83
C LYS A 104 -8.15 -9.00 10.09
N TRP A 105 -9.03 -9.00 9.09
CA TRP A 105 -10.33 -9.66 9.21
C TRP A 105 -10.16 -11.17 9.45
N MET A 106 -9.28 -11.85 8.69
CA MET A 106 -9.01 -13.28 8.88
C MET A 106 -8.42 -13.57 10.27
N GLU A 107 -7.51 -12.74 10.77
CA GLU A 107 -6.98 -12.84 12.13
C GLU A 107 -8.09 -12.74 13.17
N ALA A 108 -8.99 -11.77 13.05
CA ALA A 108 -10.15 -11.61 13.94
C ALA A 108 -11.14 -12.79 13.90
N GLN A 109 -11.24 -13.50 12.77
CA GLN A 109 -12.10 -14.68 12.62
C GLN A 109 -11.42 -15.99 13.03
N SER A 110 -10.08 -16.02 13.13
CA SER A 110 -9.29 -17.24 13.31
C SER A 110 -9.70 -18.05 14.54
N ALA A 111 -10.07 -17.39 15.64
CA ALA A 111 -10.54 -18.04 16.86
C ALA A 111 -11.88 -18.80 16.70
N ARG A 112 -12.67 -18.47 15.66
CA ARG A 112 -13.98 -19.09 15.39
C ARG A 112 -13.90 -20.19 14.33
N TRP A 113 -12.79 -20.31 13.64
CA TRP A 113 -12.61 -21.20 12.50
C TRP A 113 -11.68 -22.35 12.85
N THR A 114 -11.91 -23.49 12.23
CA THR A 114 -10.90 -24.56 12.23
C THR A 114 -9.69 -24.11 11.40
N ALA A 115 -8.50 -24.61 11.72
CA ALA A 115 -7.28 -24.29 10.97
C ALA A 115 -7.44 -24.55 9.46
N ARG A 116 -8.09 -25.66 9.10
CA ARG A 116 -8.40 -26.00 7.70
C ARG A 116 -9.30 -24.96 7.03
N HIS A 117 -10.35 -24.51 7.72
CA HIS A 117 -11.25 -23.51 7.15
C HIS A 117 -10.55 -22.16 6.96
N ALA A 118 -9.73 -21.74 7.93
CA ALA A 118 -8.94 -20.52 7.82
C ALA A 118 -7.98 -20.58 6.61
N GLU A 119 -7.33 -21.72 6.40
CA GLU A 119 -6.45 -21.94 5.25
C GLU A 119 -7.22 -21.94 3.91
N ASP A 120 -8.37 -22.61 3.85
CA ASP A 120 -9.24 -22.59 2.66
C ASP A 120 -9.70 -21.17 2.30
N VAL A 121 -9.99 -20.34 3.30
CA VAL A 121 -10.36 -18.92 3.11
C VAL A 121 -9.16 -18.13 2.58
N ARG A 122 -7.99 -18.27 3.22
CA ARG A 122 -6.74 -17.60 2.82
C ARG A 122 -6.37 -17.94 1.38
N THR A 123 -6.20 -19.23 1.08
CA THR A 123 -5.85 -19.73 -0.26
C THR A 123 -6.86 -19.25 -1.31
N SER A 124 -8.15 -19.23 -0.98
CA SER A 124 -9.18 -18.76 -1.91
C SER A 124 -9.05 -17.26 -2.21
N LEU A 125 -8.75 -16.41 -1.23
CA LEU A 125 -8.59 -14.98 -1.44
C LEU A 125 -7.28 -14.67 -2.18
N GLU A 126 -6.20 -15.36 -1.83
CA GLU A 126 -4.89 -15.25 -2.51
C GLU A 126 -4.96 -15.59 -3.98
N ARG A 127 -5.72 -16.63 -4.34
CA ARG A 127 -5.81 -17.06 -5.74
C ARG A 127 -6.85 -16.28 -6.55
N LEU A 128 -7.91 -15.80 -5.92
CA LEU A 128 -9.11 -15.36 -6.64
C LEU A 128 -9.50 -13.89 -6.40
N ALA A 129 -8.92 -13.20 -5.42
CA ALA A 129 -9.27 -11.81 -5.10
C ALA A 129 -8.04 -10.88 -5.08
N TRP A 130 -6.98 -11.26 -4.38
CA TRP A 130 -5.77 -10.43 -4.23
C TRP A 130 -5.07 -10.04 -5.53
N PRO A 131 -5.00 -10.91 -6.56
CA PRO A 131 -4.34 -10.54 -7.82
C PRO A 131 -4.98 -9.33 -8.49
N ASP A 132 -6.30 -9.20 -8.39
CA ASP A 132 -7.06 -8.12 -9.04
C ASP A 132 -7.24 -6.90 -8.10
N LEU A 133 -7.55 -7.13 -6.81
CA LEU A 133 -8.06 -6.09 -5.90
C LEU A 133 -7.17 -5.84 -4.69
N GLY A 134 -6.24 -6.73 -4.36
CA GLY A 134 -5.59 -6.77 -3.04
C GLY A 134 -4.74 -5.55 -2.71
N HIS A 135 -4.18 -4.89 -3.74
CA HIS A 135 -3.30 -3.73 -3.63
C HIS A 135 -4.03 -2.38 -3.67
N ILE A 136 -5.36 -2.40 -3.77
CA ILE A 136 -6.20 -1.22 -3.93
C ILE A 136 -6.83 -0.88 -2.58
N ASP A 137 -6.87 0.40 -2.23
CA ASP A 137 -7.48 0.88 -1.00
C ASP A 137 -9.01 0.64 -1.03
N LEU A 138 -9.60 0.36 0.14
CA LEU A 138 -11.03 0.04 0.27
C LEU A 138 -11.96 1.07 -0.41
N ASP A 139 -11.65 2.36 -0.27
CA ASP A 139 -12.47 3.46 -0.80
C ASP A 139 -12.35 3.61 -2.33
N ASP A 140 -11.29 3.05 -2.94
CA ASP A 140 -11.05 3.13 -4.39
C ASP A 140 -11.61 1.92 -5.16
N ILE A 141 -12.05 0.87 -4.45
CA ILE A 141 -12.63 -0.32 -5.10
C ILE A 141 -14.08 -0.05 -5.49
N THR A 142 -14.36 -0.16 -6.78
CA THR A 142 -15.70 0.07 -7.34
C THR A 142 -16.48 -1.23 -7.56
N PRO A 143 -17.82 -1.20 -7.61
CA PRO A 143 -18.61 -2.38 -7.95
C PRO A 143 -18.24 -3.06 -9.28
N PRO A 144 -17.98 -2.34 -10.39
CA PRO A 144 -17.51 -2.96 -11.63
C PRO A 144 -16.24 -3.78 -11.48
N MET A 145 -15.26 -3.31 -10.68
CA MET A 145 -14.02 -4.05 -10.43
C MET A 145 -14.30 -5.37 -9.70
N VAL A 146 -15.15 -5.32 -8.67
CA VAL A 146 -15.59 -6.53 -7.96
C VAL A 146 -16.31 -7.48 -8.92
N LEU A 147 -17.22 -6.97 -9.75
CA LEU A 147 -17.96 -7.78 -10.72
C LEU A 147 -17.03 -8.49 -11.71
N GLU A 148 -16.02 -7.80 -12.22
CA GLU A 148 -15.04 -8.37 -13.14
C GLU A 148 -14.28 -9.55 -12.51
N THR A 149 -13.75 -9.35 -11.30
CA THR A 149 -13.09 -10.42 -10.54
C THR A 149 -14.00 -11.61 -10.32
N ILE A 150 -15.28 -11.39 -9.97
CA ILE A 150 -16.23 -12.50 -9.78
C ILE A 150 -16.57 -13.21 -11.09
N LYS A 151 -16.75 -12.48 -12.20
CA LYS A 151 -17.01 -13.07 -13.52
C LYS A 151 -15.85 -13.95 -14.00
N LYS A 152 -14.59 -13.58 -13.72
CA LYS A 152 -13.41 -14.42 -14.02
C LYS A 152 -13.49 -15.78 -13.30
N ILE A 153 -14.03 -15.82 -12.09
CA ILE A 153 -14.23 -17.06 -11.33
C ILE A 153 -15.40 -17.87 -11.93
N GLU A 154 -16.52 -17.23 -12.26
CA GLU A 154 -17.67 -17.90 -12.88
C GLU A 154 -17.33 -18.53 -14.23
N ALA A 155 -16.47 -17.89 -15.03
CA ALA A 155 -16.01 -18.40 -16.33
C ALA A 155 -15.34 -19.78 -16.23
N ARG A 156 -14.78 -20.12 -15.06
CA ARG A 156 -14.17 -21.44 -14.77
C ARG A 156 -15.19 -22.48 -14.28
N ARG A 157 -16.49 -22.27 -14.54
CA ARG A 157 -17.63 -23.06 -14.05
C ARG A 157 -17.74 -23.18 -12.52
N ALA A 158 -17.05 -22.30 -11.77
CA ALA A 158 -16.98 -22.35 -10.32
C ALA A 158 -17.99 -21.40 -9.64
N LYS A 159 -19.30 -21.58 -9.93
CA LYS A 159 -20.37 -20.66 -9.47
C LYS A 159 -20.49 -20.56 -7.95
N GLU A 160 -20.33 -21.67 -7.24
CA GLU A 160 -20.35 -21.67 -5.77
C GLU A 160 -19.12 -20.95 -5.20
N THR A 161 -17.94 -21.16 -5.79
CA THR A 161 -16.71 -20.47 -5.42
C THR A 161 -16.82 -18.96 -5.61
N ALA A 162 -17.35 -18.51 -6.75
CA ALA A 162 -17.63 -17.10 -7.03
C ALA A 162 -18.51 -16.47 -5.94
N ARG A 163 -19.58 -17.16 -5.53
CA ARG A 163 -20.48 -16.69 -4.47
C ARG A 163 -19.79 -16.58 -3.11
N ARG A 164 -18.96 -17.57 -2.76
CA ARG A 164 -18.19 -17.58 -1.50
C ARG A 164 -17.14 -16.47 -1.48
N VAL A 165 -16.42 -16.25 -2.59
CA VAL A 165 -15.45 -15.14 -2.69
C VAL A 165 -16.15 -13.79 -2.53
N ARG A 166 -17.29 -13.56 -3.21
CA ARG A 166 -18.07 -12.33 -3.05
C ARG A 166 -18.59 -12.12 -1.62
N GLN A 167 -19.01 -13.19 -0.92
CA GLN A 167 -19.38 -13.09 0.50
C GLN A 167 -18.21 -12.68 1.39
N ARG A 168 -17.02 -13.25 1.17
CA ARG A 168 -15.81 -12.92 1.92
C ARG A 168 -15.39 -11.47 1.66
N LEU A 169 -15.41 -11.02 0.40
CA LEU A 169 -15.15 -9.62 0.05
C LEU A 169 -16.08 -8.67 0.80
N SER A 170 -17.40 -8.92 0.76
CA SER A 170 -18.39 -8.13 1.50
C SER A 170 -18.10 -8.12 3.01
N ALA A 171 -17.75 -9.27 3.60
CA ALA A 171 -17.37 -9.34 5.02
C ALA A 171 -16.12 -8.51 5.35
N ILE A 172 -15.12 -8.47 4.46
CA ILE A 172 -13.91 -7.67 4.61
C ILE A 172 -14.22 -6.17 4.51
N PHE A 173 -15.06 -5.75 3.55
CA PHE A 173 -15.49 -4.35 3.45
C PHE A 173 -16.26 -3.91 4.70
N LEU A 174 -17.20 -4.71 5.18
CA LEU A 174 -17.94 -4.42 6.41
C LEU A 174 -17.02 -4.34 7.64
N PHE A 175 -16.02 -5.24 7.73
CA PHE A 175 -15.00 -5.17 8.78
C PHE A 175 -14.19 -3.87 8.70
N GLY A 176 -13.75 -3.48 7.50
CA GLY A 176 -13.04 -2.24 7.27
C GLY A 176 -13.87 -1.01 7.63
N MET A 177 -15.15 -0.97 7.26
CA MET A 177 -16.08 0.10 7.63
C MET A 177 -16.23 0.23 9.15
N ALA A 178 -16.40 -0.89 9.86
CA ALA A 178 -16.50 -0.89 11.32
C ALA A 178 -15.24 -0.35 12.01
N HIS A 179 -14.09 -0.41 11.35
CA HIS A 179 -12.80 0.11 11.85
C HIS A 179 -12.41 1.48 11.25
N GLY A 180 -13.31 2.13 10.49
CA GLY A 180 -13.03 3.43 9.86
C GLY A 180 -12.00 3.39 8.73
N LEU A 181 -11.79 2.22 8.13
CA LEU A 181 -10.80 1.98 7.06
C LEU A 181 -11.39 2.14 5.65
N GLY A 182 -12.71 2.13 5.52
CA GLY A 182 -13.44 2.39 4.29
C GLY A 182 -14.86 2.86 4.58
N THR A 183 -15.54 3.33 3.54
CA THR A 183 -16.85 4.00 3.67
C THR A 183 -18.02 3.22 3.07
N HIS A 184 -17.75 2.20 2.24
CA HIS A 184 -18.78 1.44 1.52
C HIS A 184 -18.37 -0.02 1.25
N ASP A 185 -19.37 -0.87 0.99
CA ASP A 185 -19.21 -2.25 0.51
C ASP A 185 -19.65 -2.38 -0.97
N PRO A 186 -18.72 -2.30 -1.94
CA PRO A 186 -19.03 -2.49 -3.35
C PRO A 186 -19.42 -3.93 -3.71
N ALA A 187 -19.12 -4.92 -2.88
CA ALA A 187 -19.50 -6.32 -3.14
C ALA A 187 -20.97 -6.61 -2.82
N SER A 188 -21.62 -5.76 -2.02
CA SER A 188 -23.04 -5.89 -1.64
C SER A 188 -23.98 -5.88 -2.85
N VAL A 189 -23.77 -4.94 -3.79
CA VAL A 189 -24.60 -4.76 -4.99
C VAL A 189 -24.42 -5.88 -6.03
N ILE A 190 -23.30 -6.61 -5.96
CA ILE A 190 -22.99 -7.70 -6.91
C ILE A 190 -23.87 -8.94 -6.67
N LYS A 191 -24.49 -9.07 -5.49
CA LYS A 191 -25.34 -10.22 -5.14
C LYS A 191 -26.42 -10.52 -6.19
N GLY A 192 -27.04 -9.49 -6.78
CA GLY A 192 -28.08 -9.63 -7.79
C GLY A 192 -27.58 -9.94 -9.21
N ALA A 193 -26.28 -9.73 -9.47
CA ALA A 193 -25.68 -9.91 -10.79
C ALA A 193 -25.08 -11.31 -11.02
N LEU A 194 -25.07 -12.17 -9.99
CA LEU A 194 -24.46 -13.50 -10.07
C LEU A 194 -25.38 -14.50 -10.78
N ALA A 195 -24.77 -15.41 -11.55
CA ALA A 195 -25.52 -16.45 -12.24
C ALA A 195 -26.30 -17.32 -11.22
N PRO A 196 -27.54 -17.74 -11.51
CA PRO A 196 -28.29 -18.62 -10.62
C PRO A 196 -27.58 -19.98 -10.47
N LEU A 197 -27.62 -20.54 -9.26
CA LEU A 197 -27.27 -21.94 -9.02
C LEU A 197 -28.50 -22.78 -9.33
N LYS A 198 -28.30 -23.86 -10.10
CA LYS A 198 -29.29 -24.94 -10.14
C LYS A 198 -29.24 -25.63 -8.77
N LYS A 199 -30.22 -25.34 -7.91
CA LYS A 199 -30.41 -26.08 -6.67
C LYS A 199 -31.03 -27.43 -7.02
N GLY A 200 -30.36 -28.51 -6.65
CA GLY A 200 -30.83 -29.87 -6.82
C GLY A 200 -30.05 -30.80 -5.90
N ARG A 201 -30.65 -31.95 -5.55
CA ARG A 201 -29.90 -33.03 -4.92
C ARG A 201 -28.86 -33.51 -5.95
N GLN A 202 -27.62 -33.66 -5.51
CA GLN A 202 -26.59 -34.39 -6.26
C GLN A 202 -26.48 -35.76 -5.60
N PRO A 203 -27.40 -36.69 -5.88
CA PRO A 203 -27.36 -38.01 -5.28
C PRO A 203 -26.06 -38.71 -5.68
N ALA A 204 -25.48 -39.44 -4.74
CA ALA A 204 -24.40 -40.36 -5.07
C ALA A 204 -24.95 -41.44 -6.01
N ILE A 205 -24.14 -41.85 -6.98
CA ILE A 205 -24.44 -43.06 -7.74
C ILE A 205 -24.38 -44.23 -6.75
N VAL A 206 -25.50 -44.88 -6.54
CA VAL A 206 -25.65 -46.02 -5.61
C VAL A 206 -25.81 -47.34 -6.36
N ASP A 207 -26.09 -47.28 -7.66
CA ASP A 207 -26.17 -48.44 -8.52
C ASP A 207 -24.80 -48.77 -9.15
N LEU A 208 -24.50 -50.07 -9.23
CA LEU A 208 -23.22 -50.55 -9.73
C LEU A 208 -23.10 -50.37 -11.25
N GLU A 209 -24.21 -50.48 -11.98
CA GLU A 209 -24.21 -50.36 -13.44
C GLU A 209 -24.01 -48.90 -13.87
N GLU A 210 -24.74 -47.98 -13.23
CA GLU A 210 -24.49 -46.53 -13.38
C GLU A 210 -23.06 -46.13 -13.00
N LEU A 211 -22.48 -46.75 -11.95
CA LEU A 211 -21.11 -46.46 -11.53
C LEU A 211 -20.10 -46.92 -12.58
N ARG A 212 -20.28 -48.10 -13.16
CA ARG A 212 -19.43 -48.61 -14.26
C ARG A 212 -19.51 -47.73 -15.49
N HIS A 213 -20.70 -47.24 -15.82
CA HIS A 213 -20.89 -46.31 -16.94
C HIS A 213 -20.09 -45.02 -16.73
N LEU A 214 -20.13 -44.43 -15.52
CA LEU A 214 -19.34 -43.25 -15.19
C LEU A 214 -17.84 -43.50 -15.37
N PHE A 215 -17.33 -44.64 -14.90
CA PHE A 215 -15.90 -44.96 -15.06
C PHE A 215 -15.49 -45.04 -16.54
N HIS A 216 -16.31 -45.66 -17.38
CA HIS A 216 -16.05 -45.71 -18.82
C HIS A 216 -16.11 -44.33 -19.50
N GLU A 217 -17.01 -43.43 -19.08
CA GLU A 217 -17.07 -42.06 -19.62
C GLU A 217 -15.90 -41.17 -19.19
N VAL A 218 -15.33 -41.41 -18.01
CA VAL A 218 -14.21 -40.59 -17.47
C VAL A 218 -12.85 -41.07 -17.99
N GLU A 219 -12.72 -42.35 -18.35
CA GLU A 219 -11.49 -42.94 -18.89
C GLU A 219 -11.34 -42.82 -20.42
N ALA A 220 -12.42 -42.49 -21.15
CA ALA A 220 -12.43 -42.28 -22.61
C ALA A 220 -12.01 -40.86 -23.01
#